data_AF-A0A4U1C871-F1
#
_entry.id   AF-A0A4U1C871-F1
#
_cell.length_a   1.000
_cell.length_b   1.000
_cell.length_c   1.000
_cell.angle_alpha   90.00
_cell.angle_beta   90.00
_cell.angle_gamma   90.00
#
_symmetry.space_group_name_H-M   'P 1'
#
loop_
_entity.id
_entity.type
_entity.pdbx_description
1 polymer ?
#
loop_
_entity_poly.entity_id
_entity_poly.type
_entity_poly.pdbx_seq_one_letter_code
_entity_poly.pdbx_strand_id
1 'polypeptide(L)'
;MFKKILFILFILVATTAVAPEVKAQCSMCTISAEQGTKNGNTQGKGLNSGILYLLAIPYLLITGIGILWYRNYRKKISSPALTTNN
;
A
#
# COMPACT_ATOMS: atom_id res chain seq x y z
N MET A 1 -6.01 -23.34 15.90
CA MET A 1 -5.90 -22.53 14.66
C MET A 1 -5.02 -21.30 14.85
N PHE A 2 -5.12 -20.59 15.98
CA PHE A 2 -4.33 -19.39 16.28
C PHE A 2 -2.80 -19.57 16.17
N LYS A 3 -2.26 -20.71 16.62
CA LYS A 3 -0.82 -21.03 16.47
C LYS A 3 -0.36 -21.16 15.01
N LYS A 4 -1.22 -21.66 14.12
CA LYS A 4 -0.94 -21.75 12.67
C LYS A 4 -1.00 -20.38 12.02
N ILE A 5 -1.95 -19.55 12.42
CA ILE A 5 -2.06 -18.16 11.97
C ILE A 5 -0.83 -17.36 12.40
N LEU A 6 -0.40 -17.47 13.66
CA LEU A 6 0.82 -16.85 14.17
C LEU A 6 2.07 -17.32 13.42
N PHE A 7 2.16 -18.61 13.11
CA PHE A 7 3.28 -19.17 12.36
C PHE A 7 3.34 -18.65 10.92
N ILE A 8 2.19 -18.58 10.24
CA ILE A 8 2.10 -18.01 8.88
C ILE A 8 2.45 -16.52 8.90
N LEU A 9 1.95 -15.78 9.89
CA LEU A 9 2.23 -14.35 10.05
C LEU A 9 3.72 -14.09 10.33
N PHE A 10 4.34 -14.94 11.15
CA PHE A 10 5.78 -14.88 11.43
C PHE A 10 6.61 -15.13 10.18
N ILE A 11 6.27 -16.14 9.37
CA ILE A 11 6.95 -16.42 8.10
C ILE A 11 6.80 -15.24 7.13
N LEU A 12 5.61 -14.66 7.01
CA LEU A 12 5.35 -13.51 6.14
C LEU A 12 6.17 -12.26 6.55
N VAL A 13 6.32 -12.03 7.85
CA VAL A 13 7.14 -10.92 8.36
C VAL A 13 8.63 -11.22 8.15
N ALA A 14 9.07 -12.45 8.39
CA ALA A 14 10.46 -12.85 8.21
C ALA A 14 10.94 -12.71 6.75
N THR A 15 10.08 -12.97 5.76
CA THR A 15 10.43 -12.83 4.34
C THR A 15 10.52 -11.38 3.87
N THR A 16 9.89 -10.43 4.56
CA THR A 16 9.98 -8.99 4.24
C THR A 16 11.13 -8.29 4.96
N ALA A 17 11.63 -8.87 6.06
CA ALA A 17 12.79 -8.36 6.80
C ALA A 17 14.12 -8.53 6.03
N VAL A 18 14.16 -9.44 5.05
CA VAL A 18 15.25 -9.56 4.10
C VAL A 18 14.83 -8.77 2.86
N ALA A 19 15.36 -7.56 2.70
CA ALA A 19 15.28 -6.84 1.44
C ALA A 19 16.47 -7.29 0.58
N PRO A 20 16.35 -8.33 -0.27
CA PRO A 20 17.38 -8.56 -1.28
C PRO A 20 17.47 -7.30 -2.13
N GLU A 21 18.67 -6.95 -2.57
CA GLU A 21 18.83 -5.99 -3.65
C GLU A 21 18.12 -6.57 -4.87
N VAL A 22 16.87 -6.16 -5.09
CA VAL A 22 16.05 -6.63 -6.20
C VAL A 22 16.64 -6.02 -7.46
N LYS A 23 17.70 -6.63 -7.99
CA LYS A 23 18.08 -6.42 -9.37
C LYS A 23 16.89 -6.89 -10.20
N ALA A 24 16.19 -5.94 -10.81
CA ALA A 24 15.01 -6.22 -11.61
C ALA A 24 15.33 -7.36 -12.58
N GLN A 25 14.56 -8.44 -12.51
CA GLN A 25 14.75 -9.64 -13.34
C GLN A 25 14.41 -9.40 -14.83
N CYS A 26 14.03 -8.18 -15.18
CA CYS A 26 13.81 -7.73 -16.54
C CYS A 26 14.73 -6.55 -16.83
N SER A 27 15.65 -6.73 -17.80
CA SER A 27 16.59 -5.70 -18.29
C SER A 27 15.89 -4.42 -18.78
N MET A 28 14.59 -4.49 -19.09
CA MET A 28 13.74 -3.38 -19.49
C MET A 28 13.56 -2.29 -18.41
N CYS A 29 13.38 -2.71 -17.14
CA CYS A 29 13.19 -1.76 -16.03
C CYS A 29 14.49 -1.02 -15.70
N THR A 30 15.62 -1.72 -15.80
CA THR A 30 16.96 -1.17 -15.54
C THR A 30 17.38 -0.18 -16.64
N ILE A 31 17.16 -0.51 -17.91
CA ILE A 31 17.49 0.37 -19.04
C ILE A 31 16.67 1.67 -19.00
N SER A 32 15.37 1.60 -18.67
CA SER A 32 14.51 2.79 -18.56
C SER A 32 14.95 3.72 -17.41
N ALA A 33 15.39 3.14 -16.29
CA ALA A 33 15.90 3.91 -15.15
C ALA A 33 17.30 4.49 -15.40
N GLU A 34 18.18 3.74 -16.08
CA GLU A 34 19.54 4.17 -16.37
C GLU A 34 19.62 5.18 -17.53
N GLN A 35 18.79 5.05 -18.59
CA GLN A 35 18.81 5.99 -19.72
C GLN A 35 18.41 7.42 -19.31
N GLY A 36 17.57 7.58 -18.28
CA GLY A 36 17.21 8.90 -17.74
C GLY A 36 18.32 9.58 -16.93
N THR A 37 19.43 8.89 -16.65
CA THR A 37 20.57 9.41 -15.84
C THR A 37 21.92 9.38 -16.56
N LYS A 38 22.02 8.72 -17.72
CA LYS A 38 23.22 8.78 -18.58
C LYS A 38 23.40 10.20 -19.14
N ASN A 39 24.67 10.62 -19.28
CA ASN A 39 25.13 11.95 -19.71
C ASN A 39 24.90 13.11 -18.72
N GLY A 40 24.93 12.86 -17.40
CA GLY A 40 24.82 13.93 -16.40
C GLY A 40 23.41 14.53 -16.27
N ASN A 41 22.42 13.91 -16.92
CA ASN A 41 21.03 14.29 -16.81
C ASN A 41 20.47 13.87 -15.44
N THR A 42 20.05 14.81 -14.62
CA THR A 42 19.47 14.54 -13.29
C THR A 42 17.98 14.19 -13.36
N GLN A 43 17.38 14.15 -14.55
CA GLN A 43 15.95 13.93 -14.75
C GLN A 43 15.46 12.55 -14.30
N GLY A 44 16.34 11.54 -14.24
CA GLY A 44 16.03 10.24 -13.63
C GLY A 44 16.22 10.16 -12.11
N LYS A 45 16.82 11.17 -11.46
CA LYS A 45 16.92 11.22 -9.99
C LYS A 45 15.52 11.53 -9.42
N GLY A 46 14.87 10.52 -8.86
CA GLY A 46 13.55 10.65 -8.23
C GLY A 46 12.43 9.89 -8.95
N LEU A 47 12.70 9.26 -10.10
CA LEU A 47 11.70 8.43 -10.79
C LEU A 47 11.22 7.25 -9.93
N ASN A 48 12.12 6.60 -9.18
CA ASN A 48 11.76 5.54 -8.23
C ASN A 48 10.83 6.06 -7.11
N SER A 49 11.09 7.27 -6.61
CA SER A 49 10.21 7.93 -5.65
C SER A 49 8.85 8.23 -6.29
N GLY A 50 8.82 8.72 -7.54
CA GLY A 50 7.59 8.96 -8.29
C GLY A 50 6.73 7.71 -8.47
N ILE A 51 7.34 6.56 -8.78
CA ILE A 51 6.63 5.27 -8.89
C ILE A 51 6.03 4.86 -7.53
N LEU A 52 6.76 5.02 -6.44
CA LEU A 52 6.24 4.76 -5.09
C LEU A 52 5.08 5.69 -4.74
N TYR A 53 5.14 6.97 -5.10
CA TYR A 53 4.02 7.91 -4.91
C TYR A 53 2.79 7.53 -5.74
N LEU A 54 2.97 7.21 -7.02
CA LEU A 54 1.88 6.78 -7.90
C LEU A 54 1.22 5.48 -7.44
N LEU A 55 2.00 4.55 -6.90
CA LEU A 55 1.47 3.32 -6.30
C LEU A 55 0.80 3.58 -4.95
N ALA A 56 1.31 4.48 -4.10
CA ALA A 56 0.76 4.75 -2.77
C ALA A 56 -0.63 5.42 -2.81
N ILE A 57 -0.85 6.32 -3.77
CA ILE A 57 -2.10 7.09 -3.92
C ILE A 57 -3.35 6.20 -3.98
N PRO A 58 -3.47 5.18 -4.86
CA PRO A 58 -4.68 4.35 -4.93
C PRO A 58 -4.95 3.59 -3.62
N TYR A 59 -3.93 3.11 -2.92
CA TYR A 59 -4.13 2.43 -1.63
C TYR A 59 -4.61 3.39 -0.53
N LEU A 60 -4.08 4.61 -0.48
CA LEU A 60 -4.53 5.64 0.46
C LEU A 60 -5.98 6.05 0.19
N LEU A 61 -6.36 6.22 -1.08
CA LEU A 61 -7.72 6.56 -1.46
C LEU A 61 -8.72 5.47 -1.07
N ILE A 62 -8.42 4.20 -1.38
CA ILE A 62 -9.27 3.07 -1.00
C ILE A 62 -9.43 2.97 0.52
N THR A 63 -8.32 3.16 1.25
CA THR A 63 -8.34 3.14 2.72
C THR A 63 -9.20 4.28 3.28
N GLY A 64 -9.05 5.50 2.76
CA GLY A 64 -9.83 6.66 3.17
C GLY A 64 -11.33 6.48 2.91
N ILE A 65 -11.70 6.03 1.70
CA ILE A 65 -13.10 5.76 1.34
C ILE A 65 -13.67 4.64 2.21
N GLY A 66 -12.91 3.56 2.42
CA GLY A 66 -13.31 2.44 3.27
C GLY A 66 -13.59 2.86 4.72
N ILE A 67 -12.72 3.70 5.30
CA ILE A 67 -12.91 4.24 6.66
C ILE A 67 -14.15 5.14 6.72
N LEU A 68 -14.33 6.05 5.75
CA LEU A 68 -15.50 6.93 5.71
C LEU A 68 -16.80 6.14 5.58
N TRP A 69 -16.82 5.14 4.69
CA TRP A 69 -17.96 4.25 4.50
C TRP A 69 -18.28 3.45 5.76
N TYR A 70 -17.27 2.84 6.40
CA TYR A 70 -17.44 2.09 7.64
C TYR A 70 -17.96 2.96 8.80
N ARG A 71 -17.43 4.18 8.94
CA ARG A 71 -17.91 5.14 9.95
C ARG A 71 -19.36 5.55 9.71
N ASN A 72 -19.75 5.79 8.45
CA ASN A 72 -21.13 6.13 8.12
C ASN A 72 -22.10 4.96 8.32
N TYR A 73 -21.69 3.74 7.98
CA TYR A 73 -22.46 2.52 8.21
C TYR A 73 -22.70 2.27 9.71
N ARG A 74 -21.66 2.42 10.54
CA ARG A 74 -21.75 2.25 11.99
C ARG A 74 -22.60 3.32 12.67
N LYS A 75 -22.60 4.57 12.19
CA LYS A 75 -23.49 5.63 12.69
C LYS A 75 -24.98 5.27 12.54
N LYS A 76 -25.36 4.54 11.49
CA LYS A 76 -26.75 4.06 11.31
C LYS A 76 -27.14 2.97 12.32
N ILE A 77 -26.18 2.23 12.85
CA ILE A 77 -26.40 1.17 13.86
C ILE A 77 -26.45 1.75 15.29
N SER A 78 -25.75 2.88 15.53
CA SER A 78 -25.75 3.58 16.82
C SER A 78 -26.90 4.59 17.01
N SER A 79 -27.88 4.61 16.11
CA SER A 79 -29.17 5.25 16.36
C SER A 79 -30.27 4.19 16.56
N PRO A 80 -30.27 3.44 17.68
CA PRO A 80 -31.49 2.82 18.15
C PRO A 80 -32.41 3.92 18.71
N ALA A 81 -33.59 4.03 18.10
CA ALA A 81 -34.86 4.41 18.72
C ALA A 81 -34.89 5.68 19.62
N LEU A 82 -35.37 6.79 19.06
CA LEU A 82 -35.93 7.89 19.86
C LEU A 82 -37.30 8.34 19.34
N THR A 83 -38.17 7.38 19.02
CA THR A 83 -39.64 7.56 19.01
C THR A 83 -40.32 6.21 19.24
N THR A 84 -40.25 5.69 20.47
CA THR A 84 -41.32 4.82 20.97
C THR A 84 -42.50 5.74 21.30
N ASN A 85 -43.58 5.51 20.57
CA ASN A 85 -44.94 5.96 20.84
C ASN A 85 -45.31 5.78 22.33
N ASN A 86 -45.62 6.89 23.00
CA ASN A 86 -46.75 7.01 23.94
C ASN A 86 -47.53 8.25 23.51
#